data_AF-A0A1G1YE80-F1
#
_entry.id   AF-A0A1G1YE80-F1
#
_cell.length_a   1.000
_cell.length_b   1.000
_cell.length_c   1.000
_cell.angle_alpha   90.00
_cell.angle_beta   90.00
_cell.angle_gamma   90.00
#
_symmetry.space_group_name_H-M   'P 1'
#
loop_
_entity.id
_entity.type
_entity.pdbx_description
1 polymer ?
#
loop_
_entity_poly.entity_id
_entity_poly.type
_entity_poly.pdbx_seq_one_letter_code
_entity_poly.pdbx_strand_id
1 'polypeptide(L)'
;MQKENWQPYVNLFFNLSAWLAGPVILALLVGNWLDARYSTEPWGVLGLIGVAFIISNIGIAREGRRMMKQLEAEGKRPPATGTPENRNLNDRTNFRKPD
;
A
#
# COMPACT_ATOMS: atom_id res chain seq x y z
N MET A 1 -14.16 21.98 9.11
CA MET A 1 -12.79 21.45 9.30
C MET A 1 -12.68 20.22 8.41
N GLN A 2 -11.84 20.27 7.37
CA GLN A 2 -11.61 19.10 6.53
C GLN A 2 -10.99 18.00 7.40
N LYS A 3 -11.57 16.79 7.37
CA LYS A 3 -11.11 15.68 8.20
C LYS A 3 -9.86 15.11 7.54
N GLU A 4 -8.69 15.62 7.95
CA GLU A 4 -7.39 15.15 7.47
C GLU A 4 -7.27 13.65 7.75
N ASN A 5 -7.31 12.84 6.69
CA ASN A 5 -7.28 11.39 6.82
C ASN A 5 -5.82 10.92 6.77
N TRP A 6 -5.21 10.75 7.95
CA TRP A 6 -3.81 10.36 8.11
C TRP A 6 -3.52 8.88 7.81
N GLN A 7 -4.56 8.05 7.78
CA GLN A 7 -4.47 6.61 7.56
C GLN A 7 -3.65 6.19 6.33
N PRO A 8 -3.83 6.76 5.12
CA PRO A 8 -3.05 6.39 3.93
C PRO A 8 -1.53 6.57 4.11
N TYR A 9 -1.08 7.60 4.81
CA TYR A 9 0.35 7.85 5.04
C TYR A 9 0.95 6.79 5.97
N VAL A 10 0.21 6.41 7.00
CA VAL A 10 0.61 5.35 7.94
C VAL A 10 0.68 4.00 7.23
N ASN A 11 -0.30 3.68 6.38
CA ASN A 11 -0.27 2.45 5.59
C ASN A 11 0.92 2.39 4.61
N LEU A 12 1.24 3.51 3.94
CA LEU A 12 2.42 3.59 3.07
C LEU A 12 3.70 3.30 3.85
N PHE A 13 3.87 3.94 5.01
CA PHE A 13 5.03 3.74 5.86
C PHE A 13 5.18 2.27 6.27
N PHE A 14 4.11 1.64 6.78
CA PHE A 14 4.15 0.24 7.17
C PHE A 14 4.46 -0.69 6.00
N ASN A 15 3.89 -0.46 4.83
CA ASN A 15 4.17 -1.29 3.65
C ASN A 15 5.63 -1.21 3.22
N LEU A 16 6.24 -0.01 3.27
CA LEU A 16 7.66 0.19 2.97
C LEU A 16 8.54 -0.47 4.04
N SER A 17 8.25 -0.25 5.31
CA SER A 17 8.98 -0.85 6.43
C SER A 17 8.87 -2.38 6.42
N ALA A 18 7.72 -2.94 6.08
CA ALA A 18 7.52 -4.39 5.95
C ALA A 18 8.36 -4.97 4.82
N TRP A 19 8.40 -4.31 3.66
CA TRP A 19 9.25 -4.74 2.54
C TRP A 19 10.75 -4.57 2.81
N LEU A 20 11.15 -3.64 3.67
CA LEU A 20 12.54 -3.49 4.09
C LEU A 20 12.93 -4.55 5.12
N ALA A 21 12.16 -4.65 6.21
CA ALA A 21 12.48 -5.51 7.35
C ALA A 21 12.26 -6.99 7.04
N GLY A 22 11.21 -7.33 6.29
CA GLY A 22 10.84 -8.72 5.99
C GLY A 22 11.98 -9.52 5.32
N PRO A 23 12.50 -9.06 4.17
CA PRO A 23 13.60 -9.73 3.49
C PRO A 23 14.88 -9.78 4.32
N VAL A 24 15.19 -8.72 5.08
CA VAL A 24 16.39 -8.66 5.92
C VAL A 24 16.31 -9.67 7.07
N ILE A 25 15.19 -9.74 7.78
CA ILE A 25 14.97 -10.72 8.84
C ILE A 25 15.01 -12.14 8.27
N LEU A 26 14.37 -12.37 7.12
CA LEU A 26 14.42 -13.66 6.44
C LEU A 26 15.85 -14.06 6.05
N ALA A 27 16.63 -13.11 5.52
CA ALA A 27 18.03 -13.33 5.19
C ALA A 27 18.90 -13.64 6.41
N LEU A 28 18.66 -13.00 7.54
CA LEU A 28 19.38 -13.30 8.78
C LEU A 28 19.06 -14.71 9.29
N LEU A 29 17.79 -15.10 9.27
CA LEU A 29 17.36 -16.43 9.70
C LEU A 29 17.93 -17.53 8.80
N VAL A 30 17.79 -17.38 7.48
CA VAL A 30 18.27 -18.36 6.50
C VAL A 30 19.80 -18.34 6.41
N GLY A 31 20.42 -17.17 6.46
CA GLY A 31 21.87 -17.00 6.41
C GLY A 31 22.56 -17.60 7.61
N ASN A 32 22.03 -17.39 8.82
CA ASN A 32 22.60 -17.99 10.03
C ASN A 32 22.45 -19.52 10.03
N TRP A 33 21.33 -20.04 9.51
CA TRP A 33 21.15 -21.49 9.32
C TRP A 33 22.15 -22.06 8.31
N LEU A 34 22.42 -21.33 7.23
CA LEU A 34 23.36 -21.73 6.19
C LEU A 34 24.81 -21.69 6.69
N ASP A 35 25.23 -20.60 7.35
CA ASP A 35 26.58 -20.48 7.90
C ASP A 35 26.85 -21.55 8.97
N ALA A 36 25.85 -21.90 9.80
CA ALA A 36 25.96 -22.99 10.77
C ALA A 36 26.10 -24.38 10.10
N ARG A 37 25.55 -24.56 8.89
CA ARG A 37 25.63 -25.82 8.14
C ARG A 37 26.97 -25.99 7.43
N TYR A 38 27.57 -24.89 6.95
CA TYR A 38 28.77 -24.90 6.10
C TYR A 38 30.04 -24.41 6.81
N SER A 39 29.99 -24.11 8.12
CA SER A 39 31.09 -23.52 8.92
C SER A 39 31.76 -22.33 8.24
N THR A 40 30.99 -21.58 7.45
CA THR A 40 31.50 -20.46 6.66
C THR A 40 31.31 -19.20 7.50
N GLU A 41 32.28 -18.83 8.34
CA GLU A 41 32.22 -17.56 9.08
C GLU A 41 32.14 -16.37 8.11
N PRO A 42 31.34 -15.33 8.39
CA PRO A 42 29.91 -15.18 8.13
C PRO A 42 29.60 -14.78 6.67
N TRP A 43 30.16 -15.47 5.67
CA TRP A 43 29.99 -15.10 4.26
C TRP A 43 28.59 -15.42 3.72
N GLY A 44 27.91 -16.45 4.23
CA GLY A 44 26.57 -16.83 3.80
C GLY A 44 25.53 -15.81 4.24
N VAL A 45 25.62 -15.30 5.48
CA VAL A 45 24.81 -14.17 5.94
C VAL A 45 25.02 -12.94 5.06
N LEU A 46 26.27 -12.61 4.72
CA LEU A 46 26.59 -11.43 3.89
C LEU A 46 25.98 -11.54 2.49
N GLY A 47 26.10 -12.71 1.86
CA GLY A 47 25.48 -12.99 0.56
C GLY A 47 23.96 -12.91 0.61
N LEU A 48 23.33 -13.48 1.65
CA LEU A 48 21.87 -13.43 1.80
C LEU A 48 21.34 -12.03 2.08
N ILE A 49 22.06 -11.22 2.86
CA ILE A 49 21.69 -9.80 3.06
C ILE A 49 21.74 -9.07 1.72
N GLY A 50 22.76 -9.30 0.89
CA GLY A 50 22.83 -8.74 -0.46
C GLY A 50 21.63 -9.11 -1.33
N VAL A 51 21.24 -10.40 -1.33
CA VAL A 51 20.06 -10.88 -2.07
C VAL A 51 18.76 -10.27 -1.51
N ALA A 52 18.61 -10.21 -0.19
CA ALA A 52 17.47 -9.58 0.47
C ALA A 52 17.34 -8.10 0.12
N PHE A 53 18.47 -7.40 -0.03
CA PHE A 53 18.49 -6.01 -0.46
C PHE A 53 17.89 -5.86 -1.86
N ILE A 54 18.28 -6.72 -2.80
CA ILE A 54 17.73 -6.72 -4.16
C ILE A 54 16.23 -7.00 -4.13
N ILE A 55 15.79 -8.01 -3.37
CA ILE A 55 14.37 -8.37 -3.22
C ILE A 55 13.57 -7.20 -2.64
N SER A 56 14.10 -6.54 -1.60
CA SER A 56 13.49 -5.36 -0.99
C SER A 56 13.31 -4.22 -1.99
N ASN A 57 14.36 -3.90 -2.78
CA ASN A 57 14.29 -2.86 -3.81
C ASN A 57 13.21 -3.16 -4.86
N ILE A 58 13.11 -4.42 -5.32
CA ILE A 58 12.08 -4.83 -6.29
C ILE A 58 10.68 -4.73 -5.66
N GLY A 59 10.52 -5.18 -4.41
CA GLY A 59 9.26 -5.12 -3.68
C GLY A 59 8.75 -3.69 -3.49
N ILE A 60 9.62 -2.79 -3.04
CA ILE A 60 9.33 -1.36 -2.87
C ILE A 60 9.00 -0.70 -4.21
N ALA A 61 9.80 -0.95 -5.26
CA ALA A 61 9.56 -0.38 -6.59
C ALA A 61 8.21 -0.82 -7.18
N ARG A 62 7.83 -2.09 -6.95
CA ARG A 62 6.53 -2.62 -7.39
C ARG A 62 5.37 -1.97 -6.63
N GLU A 63 5.48 -1.82 -5.31
CA GLU A 63 4.44 -1.22 -4.49
C GLU A 63 4.27 0.27 -4.81
N GLY A 64 5.38 1.00 -4.97
CA GLY A 64 5.37 2.40 -5.40
C GLY A 64 4.67 2.58 -6.76
N ARG A 65 4.97 1.72 -7.74
CA ARG A 65 4.26 1.73 -9.04
C ARG A 65 2.77 1.43 -8.91
N ARG A 66 2.39 0.54 -7.99
CA ARG A 66 0.98 0.21 -7.73
C ARG A 66 0.24 1.40 -7.11
N MET A 67 0.87 2.11 -6.19
CA MET A 67 0.31 3.33 -5.58
C MET A 67 0.15 4.45 -6.59
N MET A 68 1.16 4.70 -7.43
CA MET A 68 1.05 5.71 -8.50
C MET A 68 -0.12 5.42 -9.45
N LYS A 69 -0.32 4.15 -9.84
CA LYS A 69 -1.46 3.75 -10.66
C LYS A 69 -2.81 3.93 -9.96
N GLN A 70 -2.88 3.69 -8.64
CA GLN A 70 -4.11 3.92 -7.86
C GLN A 70 -4.45 5.40 -7.83
N LEU A 71 -3.47 6.27 -7.58
CA LEU A 71 -3.65 7.72 -7.59
C LEU A 71 -4.09 8.24 -8.97
N GLU A 72 -3.52 7.73 -10.05
CA GLU A 72 -3.92 8.08 -11.42
C GLU A 72 -5.34 7.60 -11.76
N ALA A 73 -5.70 6.37 -11.34
CA ALA A 73 -7.04 5.82 -11.53
C ALA A 73 -8.10 6.55 -10.68
N GLU A 74 -7.74 7.02 -9.49
CA GLU A 74 -8.60 7.76 -8.59
C GLU A 74 -8.73 9.23 -9.02
N GLY A 75 -7.67 9.83 -9.58
CA GLY A 75 -7.73 11.14 -10.24
C GLY A 75 -8.53 11.14 -11.55
N LYS A 76 -8.69 9.98 -12.21
CA LYS A 76 -9.58 9.80 -13.37
C LYS A 76 -11.03 9.49 -13.01
N ARG A 77 -11.31 9.07 -11.78
CA ARG A 77 -12.70 8.99 -11.31
C ARG A 77 -13.12 10.41 -10.97
N PRO A 78 -14.21 10.95 -11.54
CA PRO A 78 -14.79 12.14 -10.96
C PRO A 78 -14.96 11.86 -9.45
N PRO A 79 -14.70 12.85 -8.58
CA PRO A 79 -14.94 12.66 -7.16
C PRO A 79 -16.31 12.01 -7.02
N ALA A 80 -16.45 11.04 -6.12
CA ALA A 80 -17.76 10.55 -5.74
C ALA A 80 -18.53 11.72 -5.11
N THR A 81 -19.01 12.60 -5.98
CA THR A 81 -19.93 13.67 -5.69
C THR A 81 -21.22 12.94 -5.43
N GLY A 82 -21.57 12.86 -4.16
CA GLY A 82 -22.84 12.32 -3.76
C GLY A 82 -22.81 11.72 -2.37
N THR A 83 -22.82 12.57 -1.34
CA THR A 83 -23.92 12.49 -0.37
C THR A 83 -25.17 12.08 -1.15
N PRO A 84 -25.97 11.06 -0.78
CA PRO A 84 -27.16 10.70 -1.53
C PRO A 84 -28.05 11.95 -1.63
N GLU A 85 -27.91 12.65 -2.76
CA GLU A 85 -28.65 13.85 -3.09
C GLU A 85 -30.04 13.32 -3.37
N ASN A 86 -30.87 13.42 -2.34
CA ASN A 86 -32.31 13.50 -2.35
C ASN A 86 -32.87 13.71 -3.77
N ARG A 87 -33.05 12.60 -4.49
CA ARG A 87 -33.75 12.54 -5.78
C ARG A 87 -35.28 12.42 -5.57
N ASN A 88 -35.81 12.82 -4.42
CA ASN A 88 -37.21 12.54 -4.04
C ASN A 88 -37.94 13.69 -3.31
N LEU A 89 -37.44 14.93 -3.35
CA LEU A 89 -38.21 16.09 -2.84
C LEU A 89 -38.98 16.82 -3.93
N ASN A 90 -38.45 16.90 -5.15
CA ASN A 90 -39.11 17.66 -6.23
C ASN A 90 -40.29 16.92 -6.89
N ASP A 91 -40.42 15.61 -6.63
CA ASP A 91 -41.56 14.82 -7.12
C ASP A 91 -42.81 14.99 -6.24
N ARG A 92 -42.64 15.52 -5.01
CA ARG A 92 -43.76 15.81 -4.09
C ARG A 92 -44.38 17.19 -4.28
N THR A 93 -43.67 18.10 -4.94
CA THR A 93 -44.12 19.50 -5.11
C THR A 93 -44.95 19.71 -6.38
N ASN A 94 -45.12 18.68 -7.22
CA ASN A 94 -45.90 18.75 -8.45
C ASN A 94 -47.23 17.97 -8.36
N PHE A 95 -47.88 18.01 -7.19
CA PHE A 95 -49.31 17.73 -7.07
C PHE A 95 -50.08 18.85 -7.76
N ARG A 96 -50.20 18.71 -9.08
CA ARG A 96 -51.17 19.35 -9.94
C ARG A 96 -52.53 19.34 -9.24
N LYS A 97 -53.01 20.50 -8.81
CA LYS A 97 -54.44 20.65 -8.48
C LYS A 97 -55.19 20.66 -9.81
N PRO A 98 -56.13 19.73 -10.05
CA PRO A 98 -57.15 19.95 -11.06
C PRO A 98 -58.10 21.06 -10.56
N ASP A 99 -58.33 21.98 -11.48
CA ASP A 99 -59.42 22.95 -11.70
C ASP A 99 -60.53 23.04 -10.63
#